data_AF-A0A945CF99-F1
#
_entry.id   AF-A0A945CF99-F1
#
_cell.length_a   1.000
_cell.length_b   1.000
_cell.length_c   1.000
_cell.angle_alpha   90.00
_cell.angle_beta   90.00
_cell.angle_gamma   90.00
#
_symmetry.space_group_name_H-M   'P 1'
#
loop_
_entity.id
_entity.type
_entity.pdbx_description
1 polymer ?
#
loop_
_entity_poly.entity_id
_entity_poly.type
_entity_poly.pdbx_seq_one_letter_code
_entity_poly.pdbx_strand_id
1 'polypeptide(L)'
;MRYLTGYFFKGIAVLHAFGGMALLITAVARTVGADSGFSSPGFLTPFSGGLALILVAQMIWWGGRLLHRSADRKRYAQLQARLLKLAREREGSLTVLEAAADGRMTVEKAEEILRELAVRGHVEVRGSDSGMMVYHFPEIERWDEKRWAKPVDEL
;
A
#
# COMPACT_ATOMS: atom_id res chain seq x y z
N MET A 1 -12.63 -11.45 1.20
CA MET A 1 -11.52 -12.43 1.15
C MET A 1 -10.10 -11.85 1.32
N ARG A 2 -9.80 -10.56 1.08
CA ARG A 2 -8.41 -10.03 1.16
C ARG A 2 -7.83 -9.81 2.56
N TYR A 3 -8.67 -9.58 3.57
CA TYR A 3 -8.21 -9.59 4.96
C TYR A 3 -7.71 -10.98 5.36
N LEU A 4 -8.33 -12.03 4.79
CA LEU A 4 -8.00 -13.43 5.06
C LEU A 4 -6.54 -13.76 4.70
N THR A 5 -6.04 -13.33 3.54
CA THR A 5 -4.65 -13.62 3.12
C THR A 5 -3.61 -12.88 3.95
N GLY A 6 -3.85 -11.61 4.31
CA GLY A 6 -2.94 -10.87 5.19
C GLY A 6 -2.89 -11.46 6.60
N TYR A 7 -4.05 -11.84 7.16
CA TYR A 7 -4.11 -12.52 8.45
C TYR A 7 -3.55 -13.94 8.41
N PHE A 8 -3.68 -14.64 7.28
CA PHE A 8 -3.11 -15.97 7.07
C PHE A 8 -1.58 -15.96 7.16
N PHE A 9 -0.91 -15.05 6.44
CA PHE A 9 0.55 -14.93 6.51
C PHE A 9 1.04 -14.49 7.89
N LYS A 10 0.32 -13.59 8.57
CA LYS A 10 0.63 -13.21 9.95
C LYS A 10 0.45 -14.39 10.91
N GLY A 11 -0.60 -15.18 10.75
CA GLY A 11 -0.87 -16.37 11.54
C GLY A 11 0.23 -17.44 11.39
N ILE A 12 0.67 -17.69 10.16
CA ILE A 12 1.80 -18.59 9.88
C ILE A 12 3.09 -18.07 10.52
N ALA A 13 3.38 -16.78 10.41
CA ALA A 13 4.57 -16.18 11.02
C ALA A 13 4.57 -16.32 12.55
N VAL A 14 3.42 -16.07 13.19
CA VAL A 14 3.25 -16.25 14.64
C VAL A 14 3.47 -17.72 15.04
N LEU A 15 2.87 -18.66 14.31
CA LEU A 15 3.04 -20.09 14.57
C LEU A 15 4.52 -20.52 14.49
N HIS A 16 5.26 -20.05 13.47
CA HIS A 16 6.67 -20.35 13.30
C HIS A 16 7.54 -19.70 14.37
N ALA A 17 7.20 -18.49 14.83
CA ALA A 17 7.88 -17.84 15.93
C ALA A 17 7.71 -18.62 17.25
N PHE A 18 6.50 -19.10 17.55
CA PHE A 18 6.26 -19.95 18.71
C PHE A 18 6.95 -21.31 18.61
N GLY A 19 6.93 -21.96 17.44
CA GLY A 19 7.65 -23.21 17.20
C GLY A 19 9.16 -23.05 17.36
N GLY A 20 9.73 -21.97 16.82
CA GLY A 20 11.15 -21.65 16.99
C GLY A 20 11.51 -21.36 18.45
N MET A 21 10.65 -20.63 19.17
CA MET A 21 10.83 -20.36 20.61
C MET A 21 10.80 -21.64 21.45
N ALA A 22 9.85 -22.55 21.17
CA ALA A 22 9.78 -23.82 21.88
C ALA A 22 11.05 -24.65 21.68
N LEU A 23 11.59 -24.69 20.46
CA LEU A 23 12.86 -25.38 20.18
C LEU A 23 14.05 -24.75 20.93
N LEU A 24 14.12 -23.41 20.99
CA LEU A 24 15.14 -22.72 21.78
C LEU A 24 15.04 -23.05 23.26
N ILE A 25 13.82 -23.08 23.83
CA ILE A 25 13.58 -23.47 25.23
C ILE A 25 14.04 -24.92 25.46
N THR A 26 13.75 -25.85 24.55
CA THR A 26 14.21 -27.24 24.68
C THR A 26 15.73 -27.36 24.58
N ALA A 27 16.39 -26.54 23.77
CA ALA A 27 17.84 -26.51 23.67
C ALA A 27 18.46 -26.10 25.02
N VAL A 28 17.96 -25.01 25.61
CA VAL A 28 18.44 -24.48 26.90
C VAL A 28 18.13 -25.43 28.06
N ALA A 29 16.92 -26.00 28.11
CA ALA A 29 16.55 -26.94 29.16
C ALA A 29 17.45 -28.19 29.16
N ARG A 30 17.87 -28.65 27.97
CA ARG A 30 18.80 -29.78 27.84
C ARG A 30 20.23 -29.44 28.29
N THR A 31 20.69 -28.20 28.15
CA THR A 31 22.01 -27.81 28.65
C THR A 31 22.03 -27.52 30.15
N VAL A 32 20.90 -27.10 30.74
CA VAL A 32 20.79 -26.89 32.19
C VAL A 32 20.59 -28.21 32.93
N GLY A 33 19.91 -29.19 32.31
CA GLY A 33 19.61 -30.50 32.91
C GLY A 33 20.60 -31.62 32.61
N ALA A 34 21.59 -31.40 31.74
CA ALA A 34 22.61 -32.39 31.40
C ALA A 34 24.00 -31.74 31.39
N ASP A 35 25.05 -32.50 31.74
CA ASP A 35 26.46 -32.07 31.73
C ASP A 35 27.00 -31.77 30.31
N SER A 36 26.11 -31.71 29.31
CA SER A 36 26.42 -31.36 27.95
C SER A 36 26.60 -29.85 27.81
N GLY A 37 27.83 -29.42 27.51
CA GLY A 37 28.12 -28.03 27.18
C GLY A 37 27.44 -27.56 25.89
N PHE A 38 27.52 -26.25 25.62
CA PHE A 38 26.89 -25.57 24.47
C PHE A 38 27.37 -26.06 23.09
N SER A 39 28.50 -26.75 23.02
CA SER A 39 29.00 -27.32 21.76
C SER A 39 28.39 -28.69 21.45
N SER A 40 27.54 -29.22 22.33
CA SER A 40 26.95 -30.54 22.14
C SER A 40 25.95 -30.55 20.98
N PRO A 41 25.87 -31.66 20.22
CA PRO A 41 24.85 -31.82 19.19
C PRO A 41 23.42 -31.63 19.72
N GLY A 42 23.18 -32.03 20.98
CA GLY A 42 21.90 -31.91 21.67
C GLY A 42 21.44 -30.47 21.93
N PHE A 43 22.36 -29.50 21.98
CA PHE A 43 22.06 -28.07 22.02
C PHE A 43 21.98 -27.47 20.61
N LEU A 44 23.00 -27.73 19.77
CA LEU A 44 23.16 -27.06 18.47
C LEU A 44 22.02 -27.36 17.48
N THR A 45 21.52 -28.60 17.43
CA THR A 45 20.42 -28.97 16.51
C THR A 45 19.09 -28.25 16.83
N PRO A 46 18.54 -28.31 18.06
CA PRO A 46 17.31 -27.57 18.37
C PRO A 46 17.53 -26.05 18.35
N PHE A 47 18.71 -25.57 18.73
CA PHE A 47 19.02 -24.14 18.72
C PHE A 47 19.04 -23.55 17.30
N SER A 48 19.77 -24.17 16.38
CA SER A 48 19.85 -23.75 14.98
C SER A 48 18.50 -23.86 14.26
N GLY A 49 17.74 -24.94 14.50
CA GLY A 49 16.38 -25.09 13.98
C GLY A 49 15.43 -24.01 14.50
N GLY A 50 15.50 -23.69 15.79
CA GLY A 50 14.72 -22.62 16.40
C GLY A 50 15.02 -21.24 15.80
N LEU A 51 16.31 -20.91 15.64
CA LEU A 51 16.76 -19.68 14.97
C LEU A 51 16.29 -19.60 13.52
N ALA A 52 16.43 -20.68 12.75
CA ALA A 52 15.99 -20.73 11.36
C ALA A 52 14.49 -20.43 11.22
N LEU A 53 13.66 -21.03 12.07
CA LEU A 53 12.20 -20.78 12.05
C LEU A 53 11.85 -19.33 12.38
N ILE A 54 12.56 -18.70 13.33
CA ILE A 54 12.35 -17.30 13.68
C ILE A 54 12.76 -16.37 12.53
N LEU A 55 13.89 -16.65 11.87
CA LEU A 55 14.33 -15.87 10.71
C LEU A 55 13.34 -15.99 9.54
N VAL A 56 12.82 -17.19 9.27
CA VAL A 56 11.77 -17.40 8.27
C VAL A 56 10.48 -16.65 8.64
N ALA A 57 10.07 -16.67 9.92
CA ALA A 57 8.92 -15.91 10.40
C ALA A 57 9.08 -14.39 10.19
N GLN A 58 10.27 -13.84 10.49
CA GLN A 58 10.60 -12.43 10.24
C GLN A 58 10.57 -12.07 8.76
N MET A 59 11.14 -12.94 7.90
CA MET A 59 11.11 -12.76 6.44
C MET A 59 9.67 -12.73 5.90
N ILE A 60 8.80 -13.64 6.35
CA ILE A 60 7.38 -13.66 5.96
C ILE A 60 6.66 -12.39 6.44
N TRP A 61 6.92 -11.96 7.69
CA TRP A 61 6.33 -10.75 8.25
C TRP A 61 6.74 -9.49 7.46
N TRP A 62 8.02 -9.37 7.10
CA TRP A 62 8.54 -8.26 6.31
C TRP A 62 8.05 -8.31 4.86
N GLY A 63 8.07 -9.48 4.23
CA GLY A 63 7.56 -9.69 2.87
C GLY A 63 6.08 -9.33 2.74
N GLY A 64 5.26 -9.71 3.72
CA GLY A 64 3.85 -9.32 3.79
C GLY A 64 3.68 -7.80 3.82
N ARG A 65 4.48 -7.09 4.63
CA ARG A 65 4.45 -5.61 4.69
C ARG A 65 4.82 -4.96 3.37
N LEU A 66 5.81 -5.50 2.65
CA LEU A 66 6.23 -4.97 1.35
C LEU A 66 5.12 -5.14 0.28
N LEU A 67 4.45 -6.29 0.29
CA LEU A 67 3.37 -6.59 -0.65
C LEU A 67 2.14 -5.69 -0.45
N HIS A 68 1.79 -5.37 0.81
CA HIS A 68 0.68 -4.45 1.10
C HIS A 68 0.92 -3.05 0.51
N ARG A 69 2.14 -2.52 0.65
CA ARG A 69 2.50 -1.20 0.11
C ARG A 69 2.35 -1.14 -1.42
N SER A 70 2.73 -2.20 -2.14
CA SER A 70 2.60 -2.21 -3.60
C SER A 70 1.15 -2.33 -4.06
N ALA A 71 0.33 -3.09 -3.33
CA ALA A 71 -1.09 -3.23 -3.61
C ALA A 71 -1.86 -1.91 -3.40
N ASP A 72 -1.52 -1.15 -2.36
CA ASP A 72 -2.17 0.13 -2.07
C ASP A 72 -1.79 1.19 -3.11
N ARG A 73 -0.51 1.23 -3.54
CA ARG A 73 -0.08 2.09 -4.65
C ARG A 73 -0.83 1.79 -5.95
N LYS A 74 -0.97 0.52 -6.30
CA LYS A 74 -1.73 0.12 -7.51
C LYS A 74 -3.20 0.53 -7.42
N ARG A 75 -3.82 0.38 -6.26
CA ARG A 75 -5.21 0.81 -6.03
C ARG A 75 -5.37 2.31 -6.15
N TYR A 76 -4.47 3.06 -5.52
CA TYR A 76 -4.47 4.52 -5.60
C TYR A 76 -4.35 4.98 -7.06
N ALA A 77 -3.40 4.42 -7.81
CA ALA A 77 -3.23 4.71 -9.24
C ALA A 77 -4.48 4.36 -10.08
N GLN A 78 -5.16 3.24 -9.77
CA GLN A 78 -6.41 2.85 -10.43
C GLN A 78 -7.56 3.82 -10.15
N LEU A 79 -7.69 4.30 -8.90
CA LEU A 79 -8.69 5.30 -8.53
C LEU A 79 -8.43 6.64 -9.21
N GLN A 80 -7.18 7.08 -9.19
CA GLN A 80 -6.76 8.30 -9.89
C GLN A 80 -7.03 8.22 -11.40
N ALA A 81 -6.73 7.10 -12.05
CA ALA A 81 -7.01 6.89 -13.47
C ALA A 81 -8.51 6.93 -13.79
N ARG A 82 -9.36 6.40 -12.91
CA ARG A 82 -10.82 6.49 -13.06
C ARG A 82 -11.32 7.92 -12.93
N LEU A 83 -10.79 8.66 -11.96
CA LEU A 83 -11.08 10.08 -11.76
C LEU A 83 -10.73 10.92 -12.99
N LEU A 84 -9.53 10.72 -13.56
CA LEU A 84 -9.10 11.38 -14.78
C LEU A 84 -9.98 11.03 -15.99
N LYS A 85 -10.40 9.76 -16.11
CA LYS A 85 -11.34 9.33 -17.15
C LYS A 85 -12.68 10.03 -16.98
N LEU A 86 -13.20 10.09 -15.76
CA LEU A 86 -14.45 10.77 -15.44
C LEU A 86 -14.35 12.27 -15.71
N ALA A 87 -13.22 12.90 -15.37
CA ALA A 87 -12.96 14.30 -15.67
C ALA A 87 -13.04 14.57 -17.18
N ARG A 88 -12.49 13.66 -18.00
CA ARG A 88 -12.57 13.75 -19.46
C ARG A 88 -14.01 13.60 -19.99
N GLU A 89 -14.82 12.74 -19.37
CA GLU A 89 -16.23 12.57 -19.74
C GLU A 89 -17.10 13.78 -19.34
N ARG A 90 -16.65 14.56 -18.35
CA ARG A 90 -17.32 15.75 -17.80
C ARG A 90 -16.63 17.05 -18.21
N GLU A 91 -16.00 17.07 -19.38
CA GLU A 91 -15.41 18.28 -19.98
C GLU A 91 -14.37 18.98 -19.08
N GLY A 92 -13.64 18.20 -18.28
CA GLY A 92 -12.57 18.70 -17.41
C GLY A 92 -13.03 19.26 -16.06
N SER A 93 -14.31 19.13 -15.69
CA SER A 93 -14.81 19.61 -14.39
C SER A 93 -15.46 18.51 -13.57
N LEU A 94 -15.18 18.45 -12.27
CA LEU A 94 -15.73 17.45 -11.36
C LEU A 94 -15.98 18.00 -9.96
N THR A 95 -17.10 17.61 -9.37
CA THR A 95 -17.34 17.77 -7.94
C THR A 95 -16.91 16.53 -7.16
N VAL A 96 -16.72 16.67 -5.85
CA VAL A 96 -16.39 15.53 -4.97
C VAL A 96 -17.48 14.46 -5.00
N LEU A 97 -18.76 14.88 -5.07
CA LEU A 97 -19.90 13.95 -5.09
C LEU A 97 -19.97 13.17 -6.41
N GLU A 98 -19.75 13.81 -7.56
CA GLU A 98 -19.68 13.14 -8.85
C GLU A 98 -18.51 12.15 -8.89
N ALA A 99 -17.34 12.57 -8.41
CA ALA A 99 -16.17 11.70 -8.29
C ALA A 99 -16.42 10.48 -7.40
N ALA A 100 -17.15 10.64 -6.29
CA ALA A 100 -17.50 9.54 -5.39
C ALA A 100 -18.54 8.59 -6.03
N ALA A 101 -19.61 9.15 -6.57
CA ALA A 101 -20.73 8.42 -7.16
C ALA A 101 -20.30 7.59 -8.38
N ASP A 102 -19.65 8.22 -9.34
CA ASP A 102 -19.28 7.59 -10.61
C ASP A 102 -17.93 6.83 -10.49
N GLY A 103 -17.03 7.31 -9.63
CA GLY A 103 -15.73 6.68 -9.38
C GLY A 103 -15.76 5.42 -8.50
N ARG A 104 -16.92 5.10 -7.91
CA ARG A 104 -17.12 3.99 -6.95
C ARG A 104 -16.16 4.05 -5.77
N MET A 105 -16.04 5.23 -5.17
CA MET A 105 -15.22 5.46 -3.98
C MET A 105 -15.99 6.28 -2.95
N THR A 106 -15.51 6.34 -1.71
CA THR A 106 -16.18 7.17 -0.69
C THR A 106 -15.93 8.64 -0.96
N VAL A 107 -16.79 9.50 -0.43
CA VAL A 107 -16.69 10.96 -0.57
C VAL A 107 -15.35 11.46 -0.02
N GLU A 108 -14.94 10.96 1.14
CA GLU A 108 -13.68 11.31 1.79
C GLU A 108 -12.49 10.92 0.91
N LYS A 109 -12.56 9.76 0.25
CA LYS A 109 -11.47 9.29 -0.60
C LYS A 109 -11.38 10.07 -1.91
N ALA A 110 -12.52 10.43 -2.49
CA ALA A 110 -12.57 11.30 -3.66
C ALA A 110 -11.99 12.68 -3.33
N GLU A 111 -12.38 13.25 -2.20
CA GLU A 111 -11.89 14.54 -1.71
C GLU A 111 -10.38 14.51 -1.46
N GLU A 112 -9.86 13.46 -0.81
CA GLU A 112 -8.42 13.27 -0.57
C GLU A 112 -7.63 13.28 -1.88
N ILE A 113 -8.06 12.51 -2.90
CA ILE A 113 -7.38 12.42 -4.18
C ILE A 113 -7.45 13.75 -4.94
N LEU A 114 -8.64 14.38 -5.00
CA LEU A 114 -8.82 15.65 -5.70
C LEU A 114 -8.02 16.78 -5.05
N ARG A 115 -7.98 16.84 -3.71
CA ARG A 115 -7.14 17.77 -2.96
C ARG A 115 -5.66 17.54 -3.23
N GLU A 116 -5.21 16.29 -3.26
CA GLU A 116 -3.82 15.98 -3.56
C GLU A 116 -3.42 16.40 -4.98
N LEU A 117 -4.31 16.21 -5.95
CA LEU A 117 -4.09 16.69 -7.32
C LEU A 117 -4.05 18.21 -7.41
N ALA A 118 -4.89 18.90 -6.63
CA ALA A 118 -4.88 20.36 -6.55
C ALA A 118 -3.59 20.90 -5.92
N VAL A 119 -3.11 20.29 -4.83
CA VAL A 119 -1.83 20.65 -4.18
C VAL A 119 -0.65 20.47 -5.13
N ARG A 120 -0.69 19.45 -6.00
CA ARG A 120 0.34 19.21 -7.02
C ARG A 120 0.20 20.13 -8.25
N GLY A 121 -0.81 20.98 -8.31
CA GLY A 121 -1.05 21.91 -9.41
C GLY A 121 -1.68 21.31 -10.65
N HIS A 122 -2.16 20.06 -10.60
CA HIS A 122 -2.85 19.42 -11.73
C HIS A 122 -4.32 19.83 -11.84
N VAL A 123 -4.88 20.43 -10.79
CA VAL A 123 -6.30 20.77 -10.67
C VAL A 123 -6.46 22.12 -9.99
N GLU A 124 -7.37 22.94 -10.51
CA GLU A 124 -7.77 24.21 -9.93
C GLU A 124 -9.06 24.03 -9.13
N VAL A 125 -9.11 24.55 -7.91
CA VAL A 125 -10.34 24.54 -7.10
C VAL A 125 -11.09 25.85 -7.36
N ARG A 126 -12.32 25.74 -7.85
CA ARG A 126 -13.22 26.87 -8.08
C ARG A 126 -14.45 26.72 -7.18
N GLY A 127 -14.82 27.77 -6.48
CA GLY A 127 -16.12 27.84 -5.81
C GLY A 127 -17.17 28.31 -6.80
N SER A 128 -18.32 27.65 -6.85
CA SER A 128 -19.51 28.19 -7.53
C SER A 128 -20.19 29.25 -6.67
N ASP A 129 -21.02 30.08 -7.30
CA ASP A 129 -21.86 31.05 -6.59
C ASP A 129 -22.87 30.39 -5.63
N SER A 130 -23.13 29.09 -5.82
CA SER A 130 -23.96 28.27 -4.92
C SER A 130 -23.18 27.67 -3.74
N GLY A 131 -21.89 27.99 -3.60
CA GLY A 131 -21.01 27.47 -2.53
C GLY A 131 -20.49 26.05 -2.79
N MET A 132 -20.62 25.54 -4.01
CA MET A 132 -20.14 24.22 -4.39
C MET A 132 -18.67 24.29 -4.81
N MET A 133 -17.86 23.37 -4.29
CA MET A 133 -16.45 23.24 -4.67
C MET A 133 -16.35 22.37 -5.93
N VAL A 134 -15.92 22.98 -7.03
CA VAL A 134 -15.71 22.35 -8.33
C VAL A 134 -14.20 22.26 -8.59
N TYR A 135 -13.75 21.07 -8.94
CA TYR A 135 -12.37 20.78 -9.29
C TYR A 135 -12.22 20.78 -10.81
N HIS A 136 -11.41 21.70 -11.32
CA HIS A 136 -11.22 21.95 -12.74
C HIS A 136 -9.85 21.44 -13.20
N PHE A 137 -9.82 20.68 -14.29
CA PHE A 137 -8.64 20.05 -14.89
C PHE A 137 -8.22 20.82 -16.16
N PRO A 138 -7.37 21.86 -16.05
CA PRO A 138 -7.05 22.73 -17.18
C PRO A 138 -6.38 22.00 -18.36
N GLU A 139 -5.60 20.95 -18.09
CA GLU A 139 -4.96 20.14 -19.14
C GLU A 139 -5.96 19.33 -19.99
N ILE A 140 -7.12 18.98 -19.42
CA ILE A 140 -8.16 18.22 -20.12
C ILE A 140 -8.98 19.15 -21.02
N GLU A 141 -9.29 20.35 -20.53
CA GLU A 141 -9.97 21.38 -21.32
C GLU A 141 -9.11 21.84 -22.51
N ARG A 142 -7.81 22.09 -22.27
CA ARG A 142 -6.85 22.52 -23.31
C ARG A 142 -6.27 21.38 -24.13
N TRP A 143 -6.91 20.20 -24.17
CA TRP A 143 -6.39 19.04 -24.89
C TRP A 143 -6.13 19.33 -26.38
N ASP A 144 -6.85 20.28 -26.96
CA ASP A 144 -6.67 20.72 -28.34
C ASP A 144 -5.39 21.53 -28.57
N GLU A 145 -4.91 22.29 -27.59
CA GLU A 145 -3.68 23.09 -27.68
C GLU A 145 -2.43 22.21 -27.74
N LYS A 146 -2.48 21.01 -27.17
CA LYS A 146 -1.39 20.03 -27.22
C LYS A 146 -1.00 19.66 -28.66
N ARG A 147 -1.96 19.71 -29.60
CA ARG A 147 -1.69 19.45 -31.04
C ARG A 147 -0.86 20.54 -31.70
N TRP A 148 -0.81 21.72 -31.11
CA TRP A 148 -0.12 22.90 -31.62
C TRP A 148 1.08 23.31 -30.76
N ALA A 149 1.45 22.48 -29.78
CA ALA A 149 2.59 22.72 -28.92
C ALA A 149 3.89 22.73 -29.74
N LYS A 150 4.62 23.83 -29.67
CA LYS A 150 5.95 23.96 -30.28
C LYS A 150 7.02 23.45 -29.31
N PRO A 151 8.12 22.85 -29.80
CA PRO A 151 9.25 22.48 -28.97
C PRO A 151 9.82 23.72 -28.28
N VAL A 152 10.27 23.56 -27.02
CA VAL A 152 10.79 24.65 -26.17
C VAL A 152 12.01 25.34 -26.80
N ASP A 153 12.71 24.64 -27.70
CA ASP A 153 13.88 25.14 -28.41
C ASP A 153 13.54 26.18 -29.51
N GLU A 154 12.25 26.40 -29.80
CA GLU A 154 11.74 27.37 -30.79
C GLU A 154 10.95 28.55 -30.18
N LEU A 155 11.00 28.73 -28.85
CA LEU A 155 10.37 29.85 -28.12
C LEU A 155 11.32 31.05 -27.97
#